data_AF-A0A9E3VF86-F1
#
_entry.id   AF-A0A9E3VF86-F1
#
_cell.length_a   1.000
_cell.length_b   1.000
_cell.length_c   1.000
_cell.angle_alpha   90.00
_cell.angle_beta   90.00
_cell.angle_gamma   90.00
#
_symmetry.space_group_name_H-M   'P 1'
#
loop_
_entity.id
_entity.type
_entity.pdbx_description
1 polymer ?
#
loop_
_entity_poly.entity_id
_entity_poly.type
_entity_poly.pdbx_seq_one_letter_code
_entity_poly.pdbx_strand_id
1 'polypeptide(L)'
;MSRFLPPDHSKGDERTIGGYAAVHARPAAFEGRDGWSYSVEILADRVAPARPEADPAGPEPRAYGAFFLFVQWKRFGAQGVEGHLESDFLAHGPDARAAKAALGAMPVEAVQRVLDDLIRARETATREAAASSDEADA
;
A
#
# COMPACT_ATOMS: atom_id res chain seq x y z
N MET A 1 1.89 12.19 -28.57
CA MET A 1 0.99 13.10 -27.84
C MET A 1 0.16 12.28 -26.87
N SER A 2 0.34 12.48 -25.57
CA SER A 2 -0.47 11.81 -24.54
C SER A 2 -1.87 12.42 -24.56
N ARG A 3 -2.90 11.63 -24.86
CA ARG A 3 -4.30 12.08 -24.83
C ARG A 3 -4.81 11.93 -23.40
N PHE A 4 -5.33 13.01 -22.82
CA PHE A 4 -6.07 12.93 -21.56
C PHE A 4 -7.28 12.02 -21.74
N LEU A 5 -7.39 11.00 -20.88
CA LEU A 5 -8.56 10.14 -20.80
C LEU A 5 -9.40 10.62 -19.60
N PRO A 6 -10.66 11.04 -19.81
CA PRO A 6 -11.53 11.39 -18.71
C PRO A 6 -11.85 10.15 -17.85
N PRO A 7 -12.18 10.33 -16.56
CA PRO A 7 -12.63 9.26 -15.70
C PRO A 7 -13.85 8.52 -16.26
N ASP A 8 -13.87 7.20 -16.14
CA ASP A 8 -14.95 6.34 -16.59
C ASP A 8 -15.59 5.63 -15.39
N HIS A 9 -16.58 6.29 -14.80
CA HIS A 9 -17.29 5.83 -13.59
C HIS A 9 -18.11 4.54 -13.83
N SER A 10 -18.24 4.06 -15.07
CA SER A 10 -18.85 2.75 -15.34
C SER A 10 -17.95 1.57 -14.95
N LYS A 11 -16.66 1.81 -14.70
CA LYS A 11 -15.65 0.76 -14.46
C LYS A 11 -15.52 0.32 -13.01
N GLY A 12 -16.13 1.02 -12.05
CA GLY A 12 -16.07 0.66 -10.63
C GLY A 12 -16.49 1.78 -9.69
N ASP A 13 -16.40 1.49 -8.39
CA ASP A 13 -16.65 2.47 -7.33
C ASP A 13 -15.35 3.17 -6.95
N GLU A 14 -15.18 4.43 -7.37
CA GLU A 14 -13.97 5.22 -7.13
C GLU A 14 -13.66 5.49 -5.65
N ARG A 15 -14.60 5.20 -4.74
CA ARG A 15 -14.38 5.28 -3.29
C ARG A 15 -13.56 4.12 -2.76
N THR A 16 -13.37 3.06 -3.54
CA THR A 16 -12.46 1.95 -3.24
C THR A 16 -11.17 2.11 -4.01
N ILE A 17 -10.05 1.63 -3.46
CA ILE A 17 -8.76 1.85 -4.11
C ILE A 17 -8.63 1.13 -5.46
N GLY A 18 -9.19 -0.08 -5.57
CA GLY A 18 -9.26 -0.81 -6.84
C GLY A 18 -10.22 -0.15 -7.84
N GLY A 19 -11.36 0.36 -7.36
CA GLY A 19 -12.30 1.09 -8.21
C GLY A 19 -11.76 2.44 -8.69
N TYR A 20 -11.00 3.17 -7.86
CA TYR A 20 -10.32 4.39 -8.27
C TYR A 20 -9.40 4.12 -9.46
N ALA A 21 -8.54 3.10 -9.36
CA ALA A 21 -7.61 2.74 -10.44
C ALA A 21 -8.37 2.37 -11.72
N ALA A 22 -9.49 1.67 -11.61
CA ALA A 22 -10.33 1.30 -12.75
C ALA A 22 -10.99 2.52 -13.42
N VAL A 23 -11.52 3.45 -12.63
CA VAL A 23 -12.21 4.67 -13.09
C VAL A 23 -11.23 5.66 -13.71
N HIS A 24 -10.07 5.88 -13.08
CA HIS A 24 -9.11 6.93 -13.45
C HIS A 24 -7.94 6.43 -14.32
N ALA A 25 -7.80 5.12 -14.51
CA ALA A 25 -6.72 4.48 -15.27
C ALA A 25 -5.30 4.90 -14.83
N ARG A 26 -5.15 5.21 -13.54
CA ARG A 26 -3.89 5.61 -12.91
C ARG A 26 -3.90 5.28 -11.41
N PRO A 27 -2.72 5.11 -10.77
CA PRO A 27 -2.62 5.00 -9.33
C PRO A 27 -3.26 6.19 -8.61
N ALA A 28 -3.87 5.94 -7.45
CA ALA A 28 -4.28 7.01 -6.55
C ALA A 28 -3.05 7.70 -5.95
N ALA A 29 -3.17 9.01 -5.72
CA ALA A 29 -2.16 9.82 -5.06
C ALA A 29 -2.66 10.24 -3.67
N PHE A 30 -1.74 10.25 -2.71
CA PHE A 30 -1.99 10.60 -1.31
C PHE A 30 -0.96 11.62 -0.83
N GLU A 31 -1.38 12.49 0.07
CA GLU A 31 -0.46 13.32 0.85
C GLU A 31 -0.20 12.60 2.17
N GLY A 32 1.06 12.27 2.43
CA GLY A 32 1.45 11.70 3.72
C GLY A 32 1.43 12.77 4.80
N ARG A 33 1.14 12.37 6.04
CA ARG A 33 1.24 13.26 7.23
C ARG A 33 2.63 13.88 7.46
N ASP A 34 3.65 13.38 6.79
CA ASP A 34 5.02 13.90 6.75
C ASP A 34 5.21 15.01 5.70
N GLY A 35 4.16 15.37 4.95
CA GLY A 35 4.16 16.39 3.92
C GLY A 35 4.77 15.94 2.59
N TRP A 36 4.94 14.64 2.37
CA TRP A 36 5.41 14.06 1.11
C TRP A 36 4.26 13.54 0.25
N SER A 37 4.45 13.50 -1.06
CA SER A 37 3.48 12.93 -2.00
C SER A 37 3.77 11.45 -2.25
N TYR A 38 2.72 10.64 -2.21
CA TYR A 38 2.79 9.20 -2.42
C TYR A 38 1.83 8.76 -3.53
N SER A 39 2.21 7.75 -4.30
CA SER A 39 1.26 6.97 -5.13
C SER A 39 1.18 5.55 -4.59
N VAL A 40 0.03 4.90 -4.70
CA VAL A 40 -0.16 3.53 -4.21
C VAL A 40 -0.43 2.53 -5.34
N GLU A 41 0.14 1.35 -5.22
CA GLU A 41 -0.15 0.19 -6.06
C GLU A 41 -0.52 -1.02 -5.18
N ILE A 42 -1.36 -1.92 -5.71
CA ILE A 42 -1.71 -3.18 -5.03
C ILE A 42 -0.83 -4.30 -5.59
N LEU A 43 0.06 -4.79 -4.74
CA LEU A 43 0.90 -5.94 -5.06
C LEU A 43 0.37 -7.19 -4.36
N ALA A 44 0.76 -8.35 -4.85
CA ALA A 44 0.47 -9.62 -4.22
C ALA A 44 1.63 -10.58 -4.44
N ASP A 45 1.95 -11.34 -3.41
CA ASP A 45 3.00 -12.35 -3.43
C ASP A 45 2.49 -13.65 -2.79
N ARG A 46 3.19 -14.74 -3.05
CA ARG A 46 2.92 -16.03 -2.43
C ARG A 46 3.22 -15.94 -0.95
N VAL A 47 2.30 -16.48 -0.15
CA VAL A 47 2.52 -16.66 1.28
C VAL A 47 2.66 -18.15 1.59
N ALA A 48 3.42 -18.46 2.63
CA ALA A 48 3.48 -19.83 3.13
C ALA A 48 2.06 -20.28 3.51
N PRO A 49 1.70 -21.56 3.25
CA PRO A 49 0.39 -22.06 3.66
C PRO A 49 0.23 -21.89 5.17
N ALA A 50 -0.94 -21.37 5.58
CA ALA A 50 -1.27 -21.26 6.99
C ALA A 50 -1.19 -22.65 7.64
N ARG A 51 -0.63 -22.71 8.86
CA ARG A 51 -0.63 -23.95 9.65
C ARG A 51 -2.10 -24.30 9.95
N PRO A 52 -2.58 -25.55 9.76
CA PRO A 52 -4.00 -25.90 9.87
C PRO A 52 -4.65 -25.45 11.19
N GLU A 53 -3.90 -25.54 12.29
CA GLU A 53 -4.30 -25.12 13.64
C GLU A 53 -4.38 -23.60 13.88
N ALA A 54 -4.01 -22.76 12.91
CA ALA A 54 -3.89 -21.31 13.08
C ALA A 54 -4.82 -20.45 12.18
N ASP A 55 -5.63 -21.04 11.30
CA ASP A 55 -6.51 -20.26 10.40
C ASP A 55 -7.98 -20.25 10.87
N PRO A 56 -8.45 -19.16 11.51
CA PRO A 56 -9.85 -19.03 11.91
C PRO A 56 -10.83 -18.89 10.72
N ALA A 57 -10.36 -18.75 9.48
CA ALA A 57 -11.23 -18.63 8.30
C ALA A 57 -11.49 -19.95 7.55
N GLY A 58 -11.00 -21.08 8.06
CA GLY A 58 -11.26 -22.39 7.50
C GLY A 58 -10.18 -22.90 6.52
N PRO A 59 -10.40 -24.07 5.90
CA PRO A 59 -9.37 -24.87 5.23
C PRO A 59 -8.97 -24.37 3.82
N GLU A 60 -9.49 -23.23 3.37
CA GLU A 60 -9.26 -22.74 2.01
C GLU A 60 -7.81 -22.24 1.83
N PRO A 61 -7.12 -22.59 0.74
CA PRO A 61 -5.72 -22.26 0.55
C PRO A 61 -5.53 -20.76 0.34
N ARG A 62 -5.02 -20.06 1.36
CA ARG A 62 -4.44 -18.72 1.25
C ARG A 62 -3.05 -18.81 0.63
N ALA A 63 -2.98 -18.97 -0.69
CA ALA A 63 -1.70 -19.09 -1.38
C ALA A 63 -1.03 -17.72 -1.64
N TYR A 64 -1.81 -16.63 -1.66
CA TYR A 64 -1.30 -15.28 -1.90
C TYR A 64 -1.79 -14.29 -0.84
N GLY A 65 -0.89 -13.38 -0.46
CA GLY A 65 -1.16 -12.19 0.32
C GLY A 65 -1.02 -10.95 -0.54
N ALA A 66 -1.92 -9.99 -0.41
CA ALA A 66 -1.88 -8.69 -1.07
C ALA A 66 -1.54 -7.58 -0.07
N PHE A 67 -0.77 -6.59 -0.53
CA PHE A 67 -0.26 -5.49 0.26
C PHE A 67 -0.19 -4.21 -0.59
N PHE A 68 -0.04 -3.06 0.07
CA PHE A 68 0.18 -1.79 -0.59
C PHE A 68 1.66 -1.48 -0.72
N LEU A 69 2.06 -1.05 -1.91
CA LEU A 69 3.33 -0.37 -2.15
C LEU A 69 3.06 1.12 -2.35
N PHE A 70 3.51 1.94 -1.42
CA PHE A 70 3.47 3.39 -1.51
C PHE A 70 4.81 3.92 -2.05
N VAL A 71 4.80 4.53 -3.23
CA VAL A 71 5.98 5.16 -3.84
C VAL A 71 6.03 6.62 -3.40
N GLN A 72 7.10 7.00 -2.71
CA GLN A 72 7.36 8.38 -2.26
C GLN A 72 8.05 9.16 -3.38
N TRP A 73 7.48 10.31 -3.75
CA TRP A 73 8.02 11.16 -4.81
C TRP A 73 8.92 12.27 -4.27
N LYS A 74 9.94 12.64 -5.05
CA LYS A 74 10.81 13.78 -4.76
C LYS A 74 10.02 15.08 -4.71
N ARG A 75 10.30 15.88 -3.68
CA ARG A 75 9.69 17.21 -3.48
C ARG A 75 10.32 18.30 -4.34
N PHE A 76 11.63 18.20 -4.57
CA PHE A 76 12.41 19.22 -5.26
C PHE A 76 13.33 18.60 -6.30
N GLY A 77 13.71 19.40 -7.29
CA GLY A 77 14.62 18.99 -8.36
C GLY A 77 13.92 18.20 -9.48
N ALA A 78 14.68 17.34 -10.16
CA ALA A 78 14.15 16.52 -11.24
C ALA A 78 13.10 15.52 -10.71
N GLN A 79 12.08 15.25 -11.52
CA GLN A 79 11.07 14.24 -11.21
C GLN A 79 11.74 12.89 -10.93
N GLY A 80 11.34 12.23 -9.84
CA GLY A 80 11.88 10.93 -9.47
C GLY A 80 11.31 10.41 -8.16
N VAL A 81 11.63 9.15 -7.87
CA VAL A 81 11.30 8.45 -6.63
C VAL A 81 12.35 8.80 -5.58
N GLU A 82 11.90 9.12 -4.37
CA GLU A 82 12.76 9.34 -3.19
C GLU A 82 12.87 8.07 -2.34
N GLY A 83 11.78 7.31 -2.24
CA GLY A 83 11.71 6.10 -1.43
C GLY A 83 10.38 5.36 -1.60
N HIS A 84 10.11 4.42 -0.71
CA HIS A 84 8.84 3.71 -0.67
C HIS A 84 8.50 3.26 0.76
N LEU A 85 7.23 2.93 0.97
CA LEU A 85 6.71 2.27 2.17
C LEU A 85 5.87 1.06 1.71
N GLU A 86 5.95 -0.03 2.44
CA GLU A 86 5.18 -1.24 2.18
C GLU A 86 4.33 -1.58 3.41
N SER A 87 3.08 -1.98 3.18
CA SER A 87 2.28 -2.58 4.25
C SER A 87 2.61 -4.06 4.40
N ASP A 88 2.23 -4.64 5.53
CA ASP A 88 2.07 -6.10 5.64
C ASP A 88 1.00 -6.61 4.67
N PHE A 89 0.83 -7.93 4.59
CA PHE A 89 -0.29 -8.53 3.85
C PHE A 89 -1.62 -8.22 4.54
N LEU A 90 -2.45 -7.39 3.89
CA LEU A 90 -3.72 -6.91 4.41
C LEU A 90 -4.92 -7.72 3.90
N ALA A 91 -4.77 -8.43 2.79
CA ALA A 91 -5.78 -9.35 2.26
C ALA A 91 -5.13 -10.61 1.70
N HIS A 92 -5.90 -11.68 1.57
CA HIS A 92 -5.41 -12.97 1.08
C HIS A 92 -6.39 -13.56 0.05
N GLY A 93 -5.88 -14.46 -0.79
CA GLY A 93 -6.69 -15.17 -1.76
C GLY A 93 -6.03 -16.45 -2.28
N PRO A 94 -6.80 -17.29 -3.00
CA PRO A 94 -6.29 -18.50 -3.64
C PRO A 94 -5.31 -18.21 -4.77
N ASP A 95 -5.37 -17.01 -5.35
CA ASP A 95 -4.44 -16.51 -6.35
C ASP A 95 -4.19 -15.00 -6.17
N ALA A 96 -3.18 -14.47 -6.87
CA ALA A 96 -2.81 -13.07 -6.80
C ALA A 96 -3.95 -12.13 -7.23
N ARG A 97 -4.78 -12.51 -8.20
CA ARG A 97 -5.89 -11.66 -8.66
C ARG A 97 -6.96 -11.55 -7.58
N ALA A 98 -7.31 -12.67 -6.94
CA ALA A 98 -8.28 -12.71 -5.85
C ALA A 98 -7.80 -11.91 -4.64
N ALA A 99 -6.53 -12.07 -4.25
CA ALA A 99 -5.94 -11.30 -3.15
C ALA A 99 -5.95 -9.78 -3.45
N LYS A 100 -5.54 -9.37 -4.65
CA LYS A 100 -5.58 -7.97 -5.08
C LYS A 100 -7.00 -7.42 -5.15
N ALA A 101 -7.96 -8.20 -5.62
CA ALA A 101 -9.36 -7.78 -5.68
C ALA A 101 -9.94 -7.58 -4.27
N ALA A 102 -9.60 -8.47 -3.32
CA ALA A 102 -10.01 -8.35 -1.93
C ALA A 102 -9.42 -7.08 -1.27
N LEU A 103 -8.12 -6.82 -1.47
CA LEU A 103 -7.50 -5.58 -0.96
C LEU A 103 -8.03 -4.34 -1.71
N GLY A 104 -8.31 -4.47 -3.00
CA GLY A 104 -8.85 -3.41 -3.85
C GLY A 104 -10.22 -2.90 -3.43
N ALA A 105 -10.99 -3.70 -2.69
CA ALA A 105 -12.27 -3.28 -2.11
C ALA A 105 -12.11 -2.33 -0.90
N MET A 106 -10.88 -2.11 -0.41
CA MET A 106 -10.62 -1.19 0.70
C MET A 106 -10.99 0.26 0.31
N PRO A 107 -11.73 0.99 1.17
CA PRO A 107 -12.01 2.41 0.95
C PRO A 107 -10.73 3.25 0.85
N VAL A 108 -10.71 4.26 -0.02
CA VAL A 108 -9.56 5.16 -0.21
C VAL A 108 -9.15 5.83 1.10
N GLU A 109 -10.11 6.19 1.96
CA GLU A 109 -9.84 6.78 3.27
C GLU A 109 -9.15 5.80 4.23
N ALA A 110 -9.42 4.50 4.09
CA ALA A 110 -8.71 3.48 4.86
C ALA A 110 -7.28 3.30 4.37
N VAL A 111 -7.03 3.43 3.06
CA VAL A 111 -5.68 3.41 2.48
C VAL A 111 -4.83 4.60 2.99
N GLN A 112 -5.42 5.79 3.10
CA GLN A 112 -4.74 6.93 3.73
C GLN A 112 -4.31 6.63 5.17
N ARG A 113 -5.16 5.97 5.96
CA ARG A 113 -4.80 5.58 7.34
C ARG A 113 -3.64 4.60 7.37
N VAL A 114 -3.61 3.61 6.47
CA VAL A 114 -2.48 2.69 6.33
C VAL A 114 -1.17 3.46 6.04
N LEU A 115 -1.20 4.41 5.10
CA LEU A 115 -0.03 5.26 4.82
C LEU A 115 0.43 6.04 6.06
N ASP A 116 -0.51 6.66 6.78
CA ASP A 116 -0.19 7.44 7.97
C ASP A 116 0.44 6.60 9.08
N ASP A 117 -0.04 5.36 9.27
CA ASP A 117 0.50 4.42 10.24
C ASP A 117 1.92 3.95 9.85
N LEU A 118 2.16 3.68 8.57
CA LEU A 118 3.49 3.34 8.06
C LEU A 118 4.49 4.49 8.25
N ILE A 119 4.06 5.73 7.99
CA ILE A 119 4.90 6.93 8.23
C ILE A 119 5.24 7.05 9.72
N ARG A 120 4.26 6.86 10.63
CA ARG A 120 4.49 6.87 12.08
C ARG A 120 5.50 5.81 12.50
N ALA A 121 5.36 4.59 11.99
CA ALA A 121 6.27 3.49 12.30
C ALA A 121 7.71 3.82 11.87
N ARG A 122 7.90 4.33 10.64
CA ARG A 122 9.21 4.77 10.14
C ARG A 122 9.82 5.89 10.99
N GLU A 123 9.02 6.88 11.37
CA GLU A 123 9.47 7.99 12.23
C GLU A 123 9.96 7.49 13.60
N THR A 124 9.23 6.53 14.20
CA THR A 124 9.62 5.92 15.48
C THR A 124 10.92 5.15 15.34
N ALA A 125 11.03 4.27 14.35
CA ALA A 125 12.25 3.49 14.10
C ALA A 125 13.48 4.40 13.87
N THR A 126 13.30 5.52 13.15
CA THR A 126 14.37 6.50 12.90
C THR A 126 14.83 7.18 14.20
N ARG A 127 13.90 7.54 15.10
CA ARG A 127 14.24 8.13 16.40
C ARG A 127 14.96 7.14 17.31
N GLU A 128 14.52 5.89 17.34
CA GLU A 128 15.16 4.83 18.14
C GLU A 128 16.59 4.55 17.66
N ALA A 129 16.82 4.53 16.35
CA ALA A 129 18.14 4.36 15.76
C ALA A 129 19.10 5.54 16.06
N ALA A 130 18.57 6.77 16.12
CA ALA A 130 19.38 7.93 16.53
C ALA A 130 19.78 7.85 18.01
N ALA A 131 18.83 7.50 18.90
CA ALA A 131 19.09 7.39 20.33
C ALA A 131 20.11 6.29 20.68
N SER A 132 20.07 5.14 19.97
CA SER A 132 21.04 4.07 20.17
C SER A 132 22.44 4.39 19.64
N SER A 133 22.56 5.29 18.67
CA SER A 133 23.86 5.76 18.16
C SER A 133 24.53 6.71 19.15
N ASP A 134 23.76 7.58 19.81
CA ASP A 134 24.27 8.50 20.84
C ASP A 134 24.77 7.77 22.11
N GLU A 135 24.17 6.61 22.46
CA GLU A 135 24.59 5.79 23.61
C GLU A 135 25.83 4.93 23.31
N ALA A 136 26.07 4.58 22.04
CA ALA A 136 27.25 3.81 21.63
C ALA A 136 28.53 4.67 21.54
N ASP A 137 28.38 5.98 21.32
CA ASP A 137 29.47 6.95 21.21
C ASP A 137 29.79 7.68 22.55
N ALA A 138 29.11 7.32 23.64
CA ALA A 138 29.28 7.88 25.00
C ALA A 138 30.11 6.96 25.92
#